data_AF-A0A6G7YHQ7-F1
#
_entry.id   AF-A0A6G7YHQ7-F1
#
_cell.length_a   1.000
_cell.length_b   1.000
_cell.length_c   1.000
_cell.angle_alpha   90.00
_cell.angle_beta   90.00
_cell.angle_gamma   90.00
#
_symmetry.space_group_name_H-M   'P 1'
#
loop_
_entity.id
_entity.type
_entity.pdbx_description
1 polymer ?
#
loop_
_entity_poly.entity_id
_entity_poly.type
_entity_poly.pdbx_seq_one_letter_code
_entity_poly.pdbx_strand_id
1 'polypeptide(L)'
;MASDSSKVWSVFSLAAALGAAAMAKKGLNTTWRATTGKNPPANPADPDVDVKEAVAWAVVSGTIIALARMFATRRAANYYARSTGHLPPGLQKDNQNADAADAPKT
;
A
#
# COMPACT_ATOMS: atom_id res chain seq x y z
N MET A 1 -1.58 25.87 22.91
CA MET A 1 -0.67 24.71 23.12
C MET A 1 -1.18 23.56 22.26
N ALA A 2 -0.70 23.40 21.02
CA ALA A 2 -1.14 22.34 20.09
C ALA A 2 0.02 21.76 19.25
N SER A 3 1.25 21.93 19.75
CA SER A 3 2.47 21.58 19.00
C SER A 3 3.13 20.28 19.47
N ASP A 4 2.93 19.87 20.73
CA ASP A 4 3.53 18.64 21.28
C ASP A 4 2.81 17.38 20.84
N SER A 5 1.47 17.38 20.82
CA SER A 5 0.68 16.22 20.37
C SER A 5 0.98 15.88 18.91
N SER A 6 1.08 16.89 18.04
CA SER A 6 1.38 16.72 16.62
C SER A 6 2.79 16.16 16.38
N LYS A 7 3.80 16.55 17.18
CA LYS A 7 5.17 16.01 17.06
C LYS A 7 5.27 14.59 17.59
N VAL A 8 4.70 14.32 18.77
CA VAL A 8 4.67 12.96 19.34
C VAL A 8 3.92 12.01 18.40
N TRP A 9 2.79 12.44 17.86
CA TRP A 9 2.03 11.69 16.87
C TRP A 9 2.81 11.47 15.57
N SER A 10 3.54 12.47 15.08
CA SER A 10 4.36 12.35 13.86
C SER A 10 5.54 11.40 14.05
N VAL A 11 6.24 11.49 15.19
CA VAL A 11 7.35 10.58 15.54
C VAL A 11 6.83 9.15 15.70
N PHE A 12 5.70 8.98 16.38
CA PHE A 12 5.05 7.68 16.51
C PHE A 12 4.63 7.11 15.14
N SER A 13 4.01 7.93 14.29
CA SER A 13 3.61 7.52 12.94
C SER A 13 4.81 7.13 12.08
N LEU A 14 5.92 7.87 12.17
CA LEU A 14 7.16 7.55 11.48
C LEU A 14 7.75 6.23 11.99
N ALA A 15 7.84 6.05 13.31
CA ALA A 15 8.34 4.82 13.91
C ALA A 15 7.46 3.61 13.52
N ALA A 16 6.14 3.78 13.53
CA ALA A 16 5.20 2.76 13.08
C ALA A 16 5.39 2.42 11.60
N ALA A 17 5.56 3.44 10.73
CA ALA A 17 5.81 3.23 9.31
C ALA A 17 7.13 2.48 9.06
N LEU A 18 8.20 2.86 9.77
CA LEU A 18 9.50 2.17 9.69
C LEU A 18 9.42 0.73 10.18
N GLY A 19 8.73 0.48 11.29
CA GLY A 19 8.50 -0.86 11.82
C GLY A 19 7.69 -1.73 10.86
N ALA A 20 6.60 -1.20 10.30
CA ALA A 20 5.79 -1.87 9.30
C ALA A 20 6.59 -2.20 8.04
N ALA A 21 7.40 -1.25 7.56
CA ALA A 21 8.28 -1.46 6.41
C ALA A 21 9.32 -2.57 6.67
N ALA A 22 9.94 -2.59 7.86
CA ALA A 22 10.89 -3.62 8.24
C ALA A 22 10.25 -5.02 8.31
N MET A 23 9.05 -5.11 8.89
CA MET A 23 8.29 -6.36 8.93
C MET A 23 7.89 -6.84 7.53
N ALA A 24 7.37 -5.94 6.69
CA ALA A 24 7.01 -6.26 5.31
C ALA A 24 8.22 -6.79 4.52
N LYS A 25 9.37 -6.10 4.61
CA LYS A 25 10.62 -6.52 3.96
C LYS A 25 11.06 -7.90 4.42
N LYS A 26 11.01 -8.18 5.72
CA LYS A 26 11.37 -9.50 6.27
C LYS A 26 10.41 -10.59 5.79
N GLY A 27 9.12 -10.32 5.77
CA GLY A 27 8.10 -11.24 5.24
C GLY A 27 8.35 -11.57 3.77
N LEU A 28 8.46 -10.55 2.91
CA LEU A 28 8.77 -10.69 1.48
C LEU A 28 10.04 -11.51 1.24
N ASN A 29 11.14 -11.18 1.95
CA ASN A 29 12.40 -11.92 1.81
C ASN A 29 12.28 -13.39 2.24
N THR A 30 11.52 -13.65 3.31
CA THR A 30 11.33 -15.01 3.84
C THR A 30 10.47 -15.84 2.89
N THR A 31 9.35 -15.29 2.43
CA THR A 31 8.47 -15.93 1.46
C THR A 31 9.22 -16.25 0.18
N TRP A 32 9.98 -15.29 -0.37
CA TRP A 32 10.74 -15.52 -1.61
C TRP A 32 11.83 -16.58 -1.46
N ARG A 33 12.59 -16.55 -0.37
CA ARG A 33 13.58 -17.60 -0.09
C ARG A 33 12.92 -18.96 0.07
N ALA A 34 11.76 -19.03 0.71
CA ALA A 34 11.03 -20.28 0.91
C ALA A 34 10.46 -20.85 -0.41
N THR A 35 9.97 -19.99 -1.32
CA THR A 35 9.39 -20.44 -2.59
C THR A 35 10.44 -20.71 -3.66
N THR A 36 11.49 -19.90 -3.71
CA THR A 36 12.42 -19.84 -4.86
C THR A 36 13.80 -20.38 -4.49
N GLY A 37 14.11 -20.57 -3.19
CA GLY A 37 15.43 -21.00 -2.71
C GLY A 37 16.55 -19.96 -2.90
N LYS A 38 16.22 -18.77 -3.42
CA LYS A 38 17.15 -17.72 -3.84
C LYS A 38 16.93 -16.44 -3.05
N ASN A 39 17.92 -15.54 -3.07
CA ASN A 39 17.72 -14.19 -2.58
C ASN A 39 16.77 -13.41 -3.50
N PRO A 40 15.91 -12.54 -2.96
CA PRO A 40 15.00 -11.74 -3.77
C PRO A 40 15.77 -10.77 -4.67
N PRO A 41 15.36 -10.63 -5.96
CA PRO A 41 15.94 -9.67 -6.90
C PRO A 41 15.48 -8.27 -6.50
N ALA A 42 16.09 -7.73 -5.45
CA ALA A 42 15.74 -6.45 -4.85
C ALA A 42 16.68 -5.33 -5.28
N ASN A 43 17.72 -5.65 -6.04
CA ASN A 43 18.70 -4.68 -6.51
C ASN A 43 18.52 -4.45 -8.02
N PRO A 44 17.85 -3.36 -8.44
CA PRO A 44 17.67 -3.03 -9.86
C PRO A 44 18.97 -2.64 -10.57
N ALA A 45 20.07 -2.44 -9.83
CA ALA A 45 21.40 -2.19 -10.37
C ALA A 45 22.27 -3.47 -10.46
N ASP A 46 21.71 -4.64 -10.16
CA ASP A 46 22.41 -5.92 -10.24
C ASP A 46 22.40 -6.44 -11.70
N PRO A 47 23.53 -6.45 -12.41
CA PRO A 47 23.60 -6.87 -13.81
C PRO A 47 23.33 -8.37 -14.01
N ASP A 48 23.35 -9.16 -12.93
CA ASP A 48 23.07 -10.61 -12.96
C ASP A 48 21.57 -10.94 -12.88
N VAL A 49 20.70 -9.93 -12.69
CA VAL A 49 19.23 -10.11 -12.71
C VAL A 49 18.71 -9.83 -14.12
N ASP A 50 18.14 -10.86 -14.77
CA ASP A 50 17.47 -10.68 -16.06
C ASP A 50 16.31 -9.68 -15.91
N VAL A 51 16.27 -8.67 -16.79
CA VAL A 51 15.24 -7.63 -16.81
C VAL A 51 13.83 -8.22 -16.83
N LYS A 52 13.63 -9.37 -17.49
CA LYS A 52 12.33 -10.07 -17.51
C LYS A 52 11.92 -10.58 -16.13
N GLU A 53 12.85 -11.08 -15.35
CA GLU A 53 12.61 -11.61 -14.01
C GLU A 53 12.29 -10.46 -13.03
N ALA A 54 12.99 -9.33 -13.16
CA ALA A 54 12.70 -8.11 -12.42
C ALA A 54 11.30 -7.55 -12.73
N VAL A 55 10.91 -7.51 -14.01
CA VAL A 55 9.58 -7.05 -14.44
C VAL A 55 8.48 -8.00 -13.93
N ALA A 56 8.68 -9.32 -14.05
CA ALA A 56 7.73 -10.31 -13.53
C ALA A 56 7.53 -10.14 -12.02
N TRP A 57 8.62 -9.96 -11.27
CA TRP A 57 8.56 -9.71 -9.84
C TRP A 57 7.82 -8.40 -9.51
N ALA A 58 8.12 -7.31 -10.23
CA ALA A 58 7.46 -6.02 -10.03
C ALA A 58 5.96 -6.08 -10.31
N VAL A 59 5.54 -6.75 -11.38
CA VAL A 59 4.10 -6.92 -11.72
C VAL A 59 3.39 -7.74 -10.65
N VAL A 60 3.95 -8.89 -10.25
CA VAL A 60 3.33 -9.76 -9.25
C VAL A 60 3.25 -9.07 -7.90
N SER A 61 4.36 -8.52 -7.41
CA SER A 61 4.40 -7.83 -6.11
C SER A 61 3.53 -6.58 -6.10
N GLY A 62 3.58 -5.77 -7.16
CA GLY A 62 2.76 -4.57 -7.31
C GLY A 62 1.26 -4.87 -7.29
N THR A 63 0.83 -5.92 -8.00
CA THR A 63 -0.57 -6.36 -8.02
C THR A 63 -1.04 -6.79 -6.62
N ILE A 64 -0.24 -7.61 -5.93
CA ILE A 64 -0.57 -8.08 -4.58
C ILE A 64 -0.68 -6.90 -3.61
N ILE A 65 0.27 -5.96 -3.65
CA ILE A 65 0.26 -4.77 -2.79
C ILE A 65 -0.97 -3.89 -3.07
N ALA A 66 -1.32 -3.69 -4.35
CA ALA A 66 -2.50 -2.92 -4.74
C ALA A 66 -3.79 -3.56 -4.20
N LEU A 67 -3.94 -4.87 -4.34
CA LEU A 67 -5.08 -5.61 -3.79
C LEU A 67 -5.12 -5.52 -2.27
N ALA A 68 -3.99 -5.72 -1.59
CA ALA A 68 -3.91 -5.61 -0.14
C ALA A 68 -4.36 -4.21 0.35
N ARG A 69 -3.89 -3.14 -0.32
CA ARG A 69 -4.31 -1.76 -0.01
C ARG A 69 -5.80 -1.56 -0.24
N MET A 70 -6.35 -2.07 -1.35
CA MET A 70 -7.78 -2.00 -1.66
C MET A 70 -8.62 -2.70 -0.58
N PHE A 71 -8.24 -3.92 -0.18
CA PHE A 71 -8.97 -4.65 0.86
C PHE A 71 -8.84 -3.98 2.23
N ALA A 72 -7.65 -3.51 2.59
CA ALA A 72 -7.41 -2.84 3.87
C ALA A 72 -8.24 -1.55 3.99
N THR A 73 -8.21 -0.69 2.96
CA THR A 73 -9.00 0.55 2.93
C THR A 73 -10.50 0.27 2.96
N ARG A 74 -10.98 -0.72 2.19
CA ARG A 74 -12.38 -1.15 2.23
C ARG A 74 -12.81 -1.68 3.60
N ARG A 75 -11.94 -2.45 4.27
CA ARG A 75 -12.19 -2.98 5.62
C ARG A 75 -12.21 -1.87 6.66
N ALA A 76 -11.27 -0.93 6.59
CA ALA A 76 -11.23 0.23 7.47
C ALA A 76 -12.48 1.11 7.32
N ALA A 77 -12.91 1.37 6.08
CA ALA A 77 -14.14 2.11 5.78
C ALA A 77 -15.38 1.41 6.35
N ASN A 78 -15.51 0.09 6.13
CA ASN A 78 -16.62 -0.69 6.68
C ASN A 78 -16.58 -0.76 8.20
N TYR A 79 -15.40 -0.89 8.81
CA TYR A 79 -15.25 -0.92 10.26
C TYR A 79 -15.66 0.41 10.88
N TYR A 80 -15.18 1.53 10.31
CA TYR A 80 -15.57 2.86 10.73
C TYR A 80 -17.07 3.08 10.59
N ALA A 81 -17.66 2.79 9.43
CA ALA A 81 -19.10 2.92 9.21
C ALA A 81 -19.92 2.07 10.20
N ARG A 82 -19.42 0.89 10.58
CA ARG A 82 -20.06 0.00 11.55
C ARG A 82 -19.88 0.45 13.00
N SER A 83 -18.80 1.16 13.32
CA SER A 83 -18.51 1.63 14.68
C SER A 83 -19.05 3.02 15.00
N THR A 84 -19.15 3.92 14.01
CA THR A 84 -19.65 5.29 14.19
C THR A 84 -21.05 5.49 13.63
N GLY A 85 -21.58 4.55 12.85
CA GLY A 85 -22.91 4.64 12.21
C GLY A 85 -22.99 5.64 11.07
N HIS A 86 -21.88 6.29 10.70
CA HIS A 86 -21.79 7.31 9.66
C HIS A 86 -20.53 7.04 8.82
N LEU A 87 -20.56 7.28 7.51
CA LEU A 87 -19.37 7.11 6.67
C LEU A 87 -18.28 8.13 7.05
N PRO A 88 -16.98 7.75 7.05
CA PRO A 88 -15.91 8.68 7.36
C PRO A 88 -15.90 9.86 6.36
N PRO A 89 -15.66 11.10 6.83
CA PRO A 89 -15.63 12.27 5.96
C PRO A 89 -14.52 12.11 4.91
N GLY A 90 -14.88 12.20 3.63
CA GLY A 90 -13.98 12.03 2.48
C GLY A 90 -14.20 10.76 1.64
N LEU A 91 -15.01 9.81 2.10
CA LEU A 91 -15.48 8.66 1.29
C LEU A 91 -16.78 9.03 0.56
N GLN A 92 -16.73 10.07 -0.27
CA GLN A 92 -17.81 10.31 -1.22
C GLN A 92 -17.82 9.16 -2.22
N LYS A 93 -19.02 8.70 -2.56
CA LYS A 93 -19.24 7.71 -3.61
C LYS A 93 -18.83 8.41 -4.91
N ASP A 94 -17.65 8.09 -5.44
CA ASP A 94 -17.28 8.54 -6.78
C ASP A 94 -18.37 8.04 -7.72
N ASN A 95 -19.17 8.96 -8.26
CA ASN A 95 -20.23 8.65 -9.21
C ASN A 95 -19.55 8.17 -10.49
N GLN A 96 -19.21 6.89 -10.53
CA GLN A 96 -18.57 6.16 -11.63
C GLN A 96 -19.55 5.96 -12.80
N ASN A 97 -20.29 7.01 -13.16
CA ASN A 97 -21.20 7.03 -14.28
C ASN A 97 -20.48 7.74 -15.43
N ALA A 98 -20.03 6.97 -16.42
CA ALA A 98 -19.28 7.49 -17.57
C ALA A 98 -20.06 8.58 -18.33
N ASP A 99 -21.39 8.52 -18.28
CA ASP A 99 -22.29 9.48 -18.92
C ASP A 99 -22.41 10.82 -18.18
N ALA A 100 -21.90 10.92 -16.94
CA ALA A 100 -21.90 12.14 -16.13
C ALA A 100 -20.52 12.81 -16.05
N ALA A 101 -19.51 12.27 -16.74
CA ALA A 101 -18.19 12.86 -16.80
C ALA A 101 -18.21 14.03 -17.79
N ASP A 102 -18.12 15.27 -17.30
CA ASP A 102 -17.90 16.44 -18.14
C ASP A 102 -16.61 16.23 -18.96
N ALA A 103 -16.73 16.31 -20.28
CA ALA A 103 -15.60 16.17 -21.19
C ALA A 103 -14.52 17.20 -20.83
N PRO A 104 -13.23 16.82 -20.80
CA PRO A 104 -12.15 17.74 -20.48
C PRO A 104 -12.19 18.93 -21.45
N LYS A 105 -12.34 20.13 -20.90
CA LYS A 105 -12.27 21.35 -21.71
C LYS A 105 -10.82 21.58 -22.11
N THR A 106 -10.57 21.45 -23.41
CA THR A 106 -9.30 21.80 -24.08
C THR A 106 -8.97 23.27 -23.95
#